data_AF-A0AAP6HAB9-F1
#
_entry.id   AF-A0AAP6HAB9-F1
#
_cell.length_a   1.000
_cell.length_b   1.000
_cell.length_c   1.000
_cell.angle_alpha   90.00
_cell.angle_beta   90.00
_cell.angle_gamma   90.00
#
_symmetry.space_group_name_H-M   'P 1'
#
loop_
_entity.id
_entity.type
_entity.pdbx_description
1 polymer ?
#
loop_
_entity_poly.entity_id
_entity_poly.type
_entity_poly.pdbx_seq_one_letter_code
_entity_poly.pdbx_strand_id
1 'polypeptide(L)'
;MMTIDYISKEESLLLIEKCKNPKYKCIILLMLDCGFRVSETVTLRLKNFDFQKRTITVKSLKKKNENYRTIPISDRLYRAIAHYLEQTKIPITQPENYLFPSYTHKGHLCRKTVWKVLKAYGKKLGIQNLHPHTLRHTFATHHLNNGTKLEEIKTMLGHSSYDTTLIYAQIPTEQLSKKIEAVTTQKRNFWVRIQQKFFPPKKTKLINLSFNKNYFTIGRNEELSKLNVNAELGINTIIIGDIGTGKTHLLENLKTNKKILKFEDDRMAKKSLMYMMLHLLKGDKENMLSLLYGDIGIEAVEKKIQRESALFICDKIMTIVEPKEYILLIDNITDITTASKRIIERLKDTFVIICAARYIKNSNTSFLWNFEKIDLKNLSRENAIKFIQQNSFGLEVESWEDFRNHIYQQTNGNPRAMAEMIDRYRKEPFLTLDIVKNIKHSGALPEIDFTFIIVVFLGIITALRYASRELDEPALRMIGSIGLILLIISRPLFKELKRKFI
;
A
#
# COMPACT_ATOMS: atom_id res chain seq x y z
N MET A 1 7.25 10.00 -51.07
CA MET A 1 6.44 9.15 -50.19
C MET A 1 7.38 8.28 -49.35
N MET A 2 7.56 8.55 -48.05
CA MET A 2 8.28 7.61 -47.18
C MET A 2 7.40 6.36 -47.01
N THR A 3 7.86 5.22 -47.53
CA THR A 3 7.22 3.93 -47.28
C THR A 3 7.21 3.69 -45.77
N ILE A 4 6.02 3.65 -45.17
CA ILE A 4 5.88 3.31 -43.75
C ILE A 4 6.21 1.83 -43.61
N ASP A 5 7.35 1.51 -43.01
CA ASP A 5 7.70 0.12 -42.71
C ASP A 5 6.72 -0.45 -41.65
N TYR A 6 5.89 -1.40 -42.06
CA TYR A 6 5.02 -2.19 -41.19
C TYR A 6 5.13 -3.68 -41.56
N ILE A 7 4.83 -4.57 -40.61
CA ILE A 7 4.81 -6.02 -40.85
C ILE A 7 3.37 -6.51 -41.04
N SER A 8 3.19 -7.56 -41.84
CA SER A 8 1.88 -8.16 -42.08
C SER A 8 1.34 -8.85 -40.82
N LYS A 9 0.05 -9.21 -40.85
CA LYS A 9 -0.59 -9.94 -39.74
C LYS A 9 0.03 -11.34 -39.57
N GLU A 10 0.41 -11.98 -40.66
CA GLU A 10 1.05 -13.30 -40.67
C GLU A 10 2.47 -13.23 -40.09
N GLU A 11 3.27 -12.25 -40.50
CA GLU A 11 4.60 -12.01 -39.95
C GLU A 11 4.54 -11.67 -38.45
N SER A 12 3.55 -10.88 -38.04
CA SER A 12 3.30 -10.57 -36.63
C SER A 12 3.02 -11.84 -35.81
N LEU A 13 2.18 -12.74 -36.32
CA LEU A 13 1.86 -14.00 -35.66
C LEU A 13 3.10 -14.92 -35.59
N LEU A 14 3.84 -15.03 -36.70
CA LEU A 14 5.07 -15.80 -36.77
C LEU A 14 6.11 -15.29 -35.76
N LEU A 15 6.27 -13.98 -35.63
CA LEU A 15 7.17 -13.36 -34.66
C LEU A 15 6.79 -13.72 -33.22
N ILE A 16 5.50 -13.66 -32.87
CA ILE A 16 5.00 -13.98 -31.53
C ILE A 16 5.11 -15.48 -31.21
N GLU A 17 4.92 -16.35 -32.19
CA GLU A 17 5.06 -17.80 -32.05
C GLU A 17 6.53 -18.20 -31.85
N LYS A 18 7.44 -17.65 -32.66
CA LYS A 18 8.86 -17.99 -32.60
C LYS A 18 9.62 -17.31 -31.46
N CYS A 19 9.07 -16.25 -30.87
CA CYS A 19 9.64 -15.62 -29.68
C CYS A 19 9.39 -16.48 -28.43
N LYS A 20 10.33 -17.39 -28.13
CA LYS A 20 10.24 -18.29 -26.96
C LYS A 20 10.52 -17.59 -25.64
N ASN A 21 11.29 -16.50 -25.64
CA ASN A 21 11.65 -15.80 -24.40
C ASN A 21 10.45 -14.98 -23.88
N PRO A 22 9.92 -15.28 -22.68
CA PRO A 22 8.69 -14.67 -22.17
C PRO A 22 8.79 -13.15 -22.03
N LYS A 23 9.98 -12.65 -21.64
CA LYS A 23 10.25 -11.23 -21.45
C LYS A 23 10.12 -10.46 -22.76
N TYR A 24 10.81 -10.92 -23.79
CA TYR A 24 10.78 -10.25 -25.09
C TYR A 24 9.44 -10.44 -25.79
N LYS A 25 8.73 -11.55 -25.55
CA LYS A 25 7.36 -11.73 -26.02
C LYS A 25 6.41 -10.69 -25.44
N CYS A 26 6.51 -10.39 -24.14
CA CYS A 26 5.74 -9.30 -23.51
C CYS A 26 6.09 -7.93 -24.11
N ILE A 27 7.39 -7.63 -24.28
CA ILE A 27 7.84 -6.36 -24.86
C ILE A 27 7.29 -6.19 -26.28
N ILE A 28 7.37 -7.22 -27.12
CA ILE A 28 6.84 -7.18 -28.48
C ILE A 28 5.33 -6.95 -28.46
N LEU A 29 4.57 -7.67 -27.64
CA LEU A 29 3.11 -7.51 -27.53
C LEU A 29 2.71 -6.13 -26.98
N LEU A 30 3.45 -5.56 -26.02
CA LEU A 30 3.20 -4.19 -25.55
C LEU A 30 3.35 -3.14 -26.67
N MET A 31 4.26 -3.39 -27.60
CA MET A 31 4.49 -2.51 -28.74
C MET A 31 3.51 -2.76 -29.89
N LEU A 32 3.14 -4.02 -30.13
CA LEU A 32 2.22 -4.44 -31.20
C LEU A 32 0.74 -4.27 -30.85
N ASP A 33 0.34 -4.43 -29.59
CA ASP A 33 -1.06 -4.45 -29.15
C ASP A 33 -1.47 -3.17 -28.41
N CYS A 34 -0.53 -2.52 -27.75
CA CYS A 34 -0.77 -1.25 -27.03
C CYS A 34 -0.09 -0.06 -27.72
N GLY A 35 0.66 -0.30 -28.79
CA GLY A 35 1.32 0.75 -29.56
C GLY A 35 2.39 1.51 -28.80
N PHE A 36 2.96 1.00 -27.70
CA PHE A 36 3.94 1.75 -26.89
C PHE A 36 5.23 2.06 -27.64
N ARG A 37 5.88 3.19 -27.28
CA ARG A 37 7.29 3.43 -27.67
C ARG A 37 8.20 2.49 -26.91
N VAL A 38 9.38 2.18 -27.46
CA VAL A 38 10.38 1.35 -26.74
C VAL A 38 10.79 1.98 -25.41
N SER A 39 10.90 3.31 -25.34
CA SER A 39 11.21 4.02 -24.09
C SER A 39 10.11 3.85 -23.05
N GLU A 40 8.85 4.02 -23.45
CA GLU A 40 7.69 3.82 -22.56
C GLU A 40 7.65 2.36 -22.09
N THR A 41 7.84 1.40 -23.01
CA THR A 41 7.75 -0.05 -22.74
C THR A 41 8.78 -0.51 -21.70
N VAL A 42 10.04 -0.11 -21.85
CA VAL A 42 11.08 -0.55 -20.91
C VAL A 42 10.98 0.15 -19.56
N THR A 43 10.38 1.35 -19.48
CA THR A 43 10.22 2.08 -18.21
C THR A 43 8.92 1.79 -17.48
N LEU A 44 8.07 0.90 -18.00
CA LEU A 44 6.82 0.50 -17.34
C LEU A 44 7.09 -0.08 -15.94
N ARG A 45 6.37 0.45 -14.95
CA ARG A 45 6.36 -0.03 -13.57
C ARG A 45 5.06 -0.78 -13.31
N LEU A 46 5.05 -1.59 -12.26
CA LEU A 46 3.85 -2.34 -11.89
C LEU A 46 2.65 -1.46 -11.55
N LYS A 47 2.87 -0.31 -10.89
CA LYS A 47 1.80 0.67 -10.63
C LYS A 47 1.12 1.21 -11.88
N ASN A 48 1.74 1.09 -13.06
CA ASN A 48 1.12 1.49 -14.31
C ASN A 48 0.03 0.52 -14.77
N PHE A 49 -0.01 -0.70 -14.22
CA PHE A 49 -0.98 -1.73 -14.58
C PHE A 49 -2.12 -1.78 -13.56
N ASP A 50 -3.33 -1.77 -14.08
CA ASP A 50 -4.51 -2.26 -13.38
C ASP A 50 -4.88 -3.61 -14.01
N PHE A 51 -4.36 -4.69 -13.43
CA PHE A 51 -4.57 -6.05 -13.94
C PHE A 51 -6.01 -6.54 -13.77
N GLN A 52 -6.77 -5.94 -12.84
CA GLN A 52 -8.19 -6.25 -12.63
C GLN A 52 -9.02 -5.64 -13.77
N LYS A 53 -8.79 -4.37 -14.08
CA LYS A 53 -9.46 -3.68 -15.20
C LYS A 53 -8.83 -3.97 -16.56
N ARG A 54 -7.72 -4.72 -16.59
CA ARG A 54 -6.92 -5.03 -17.79
C ARG A 54 -6.53 -3.74 -18.54
N THR A 55 -6.00 -2.76 -17.82
CA THR A 55 -5.59 -1.48 -18.41
C THR A 55 -4.18 -1.07 -17.98
N ILE A 56 -3.51 -0.29 -18.81
CA ILE A 56 -2.18 0.28 -18.56
C ILE A 56 -2.28 1.80 -18.64
N THR A 57 -1.90 2.51 -17.58
CA THR A 57 -1.88 3.97 -17.52
C THR A 57 -0.44 4.47 -17.56
N VAL A 58 -0.10 5.26 -18.59
CA VAL A 58 1.24 5.83 -18.77
C VAL A 58 1.21 7.35 -18.92
N LYS A 59 2.28 8.02 -18.46
CA LYS A 59 2.51 9.44 -18.71
C LYS A 59 3.03 9.63 -20.14
N SER A 60 2.46 10.57 -20.90
CA SER A 60 2.95 10.86 -22.24
C SER A 60 4.25 11.67 -22.19
N LEU A 61 5.35 11.14 -22.74
CA LEU A 61 6.70 11.72 -22.65
C LEU A 61 6.90 13.01 -23.47
N LYS A 62 5.95 13.42 -24.33
CA LYS A 62 6.11 14.55 -25.28
C LYS A 62 5.44 15.86 -24.87
N LYS A 63 4.83 15.97 -23.69
CA LYS A 63 4.15 17.20 -23.25
C LYS A 63 4.91 17.91 -22.11
N LYS A 64 4.88 19.25 -22.14
CA LYS A 64 5.14 20.13 -20.99
C LYS A 64 4.03 20.04 -19.91
N ASN A 65 2.86 19.50 -20.25
CA ASN A 65 1.74 19.26 -19.32
C ASN A 65 1.49 17.76 -19.10
N GLU A 66 1.20 17.39 -17.85
CA GLU A 66 1.12 16.01 -17.35
C GLU A 66 -0.11 15.22 -17.83
N ASN A 67 -0.20 14.91 -19.13
CA ASN A 67 -1.32 14.11 -19.63
C ASN A 67 -0.99 12.61 -19.56
N TYR A 68 -1.82 11.88 -18.82
CA TYR A 68 -1.84 10.41 -18.78
C TYR A 68 -2.72 9.86 -19.90
N ARG A 69 -2.40 8.66 -20.39
CA ARG A 69 -3.28 7.87 -21.27
C ARG A 69 -3.44 6.45 -20.74
N THR A 70 -4.65 5.93 -20.84
CA THR A 70 -5.01 4.58 -20.41
C THR A 70 -5.29 3.72 -21.63
N ILE A 71 -4.61 2.57 -21.73
CA ILE A 71 -4.69 1.65 -22.87
C ILE A 71 -5.16 0.28 -22.37
N PRO A 72 -6.18 -0.33 -22.98
CA PRO A 72 -6.59 -1.70 -22.64
C PRO A 72 -5.52 -2.75 -23.00
N ILE A 73 -5.51 -3.84 -22.25
CA ILE A 73 -4.62 -4.99 -22.43
C ILE A 73 -5.37 -6.06 -23.21
N SER A 74 -4.82 -6.48 -24.36
CA SER A 74 -5.35 -7.62 -25.12
C SER A 74 -5.25 -8.92 -24.33
N ASP A 75 -6.14 -9.89 -24.58
CA ASP A 75 -6.11 -11.17 -23.88
C ASP A 75 -4.79 -11.95 -24.11
N ARG A 76 -4.22 -11.86 -25.32
CA ARG A 76 -2.91 -12.47 -25.62
C ARG A 76 -1.75 -11.80 -24.89
N LEU A 77 -1.80 -10.47 -24.71
CA LEU A 77 -0.81 -9.73 -23.93
C LEU A 77 -0.94 -10.05 -22.45
N TYR A 78 -2.17 -10.10 -21.93
CA TYR A 78 -2.45 -10.47 -20.54
C TYR A 78 -1.85 -11.84 -20.19
N ARG A 79 -2.10 -12.84 -21.06
CA ARG A 79 -1.49 -14.18 -20.96
C ARG A 79 0.02 -14.16 -20.97
N ALA A 80 0.62 -13.39 -21.88
CA ALA A 80 2.06 -13.30 -21.99
C ALA A 80 2.68 -12.69 -20.72
N ILE A 81 2.06 -11.63 -20.17
CA ILE A 81 2.50 -11.02 -18.92
C ILE A 81 2.37 -12.02 -17.77
N ALA A 82 1.24 -12.71 -17.64
CA ALA A 82 1.04 -13.72 -16.60
C ALA A 82 2.13 -14.80 -16.65
N HIS A 83 2.39 -15.35 -17.83
CA HIS A 83 3.44 -16.36 -18.04
C HIS A 83 4.85 -15.83 -17.74
N TYR A 84 5.14 -14.57 -18.10
CA TYR A 84 6.42 -13.94 -17.78
C TYR A 84 6.61 -13.74 -16.28
N LEU A 85 5.57 -13.32 -15.56
CA LEU A 85 5.61 -13.16 -14.10
C LEU A 85 5.79 -14.53 -13.40
N GLU A 86 5.12 -15.58 -13.88
CA GLU A 86 5.27 -16.96 -13.36
C GLU A 86 6.70 -17.49 -13.52
N GLN A 87 7.33 -17.25 -14.67
CA GLN A 87 8.67 -17.78 -14.96
C GLN A 87 9.81 -17.01 -14.30
N THR A 88 9.65 -15.71 -14.04
CA THR A 88 10.78 -14.88 -13.58
C THR A 88 11.09 -15.04 -12.09
N LYS A 89 10.12 -15.43 -11.24
CA LYS A 89 10.28 -15.53 -9.77
C LYS A 89 10.89 -14.28 -9.09
N ILE A 90 10.99 -13.15 -9.80
CA ILE A 90 11.51 -11.89 -9.26
C ILE A 90 10.45 -11.37 -8.27
N PRO A 91 10.84 -10.86 -7.08
CA PRO A 91 9.90 -10.29 -6.11
C PRO A 91 9.35 -8.97 -6.67
N ILE A 92 8.32 -9.08 -7.48
CA ILE A 92 7.58 -8.01 -8.13
C ILE A 92 6.49 -7.54 -7.13
N THR A 93 6.93 -7.19 -5.93
CA THR A 93 6.06 -6.96 -4.76
C THR A 93 5.77 -5.48 -4.53
N GLN A 94 6.62 -4.59 -5.02
CA GLN A 94 6.47 -3.15 -4.79
C GLN A 94 5.95 -2.43 -6.04
N PRO A 95 5.03 -1.45 -5.89
CA PRO A 95 4.44 -0.71 -7.02
C PRO A 95 5.49 -0.02 -7.91
N GLU A 96 6.64 0.34 -7.34
CA GLU A 96 7.71 1.05 -8.04
C GLU A 96 8.68 0.16 -8.81
N ASN A 97 8.58 -1.16 -8.67
CA ASN A 97 9.43 -2.07 -9.43
C ASN A 97 9.12 -1.98 -10.94
N TYR A 98 10.17 -2.01 -11.76
CA TYR A 98 10.04 -2.09 -13.21
C TYR A 98 9.52 -3.47 -13.61
N LEU A 99 8.62 -3.52 -14.60
CA LEU A 99 8.14 -4.80 -15.17
C LEU A 99 9.30 -5.55 -15.85
N PHE A 100 10.22 -4.81 -16.48
CA PHE A 100 11.41 -5.36 -17.13
C PHE A 100 12.68 -4.82 -16.45
N PRO A 101 13.10 -5.40 -15.30
CA PRO A 101 14.31 -4.98 -14.62
C PRO A 101 15.56 -5.27 -15.47
N SER A 102 16.60 -4.47 -15.26
CA SER A 102 17.95 -4.78 -15.76
C SER A 102 18.46 -6.10 -15.17
N TYR A 103 19.45 -6.71 -15.83
CA TYR A 103 20.13 -7.91 -15.31
C TYR A 103 20.76 -7.68 -13.93
N THR A 104 21.22 -6.46 -13.66
CA THR A 104 21.77 -6.04 -12.36
C THR A 104 20.70 -5.70 -11.32
N HIS A 105 19.41 -5.82 -11.65
CA HIS A 105 18.24 -5.39 -10.87
C HIS A 105 18.22 -3.90 -10.46
N LYS A 106 19.23 -3.12 -10.85
CA LYS A 106 19.30 -1.67 -10.72
C LYS A 106 18.81 -1.04 -12.02
N GLY A 107 17.60 -0.49 -11.98
CA GLY A 107 16.98 0.17 -13.13
C GLY A 107 16.29 -0.79 -14.10
N HIS A 108 16.01 -0.30 -15.31
CA HIS A 108 15.21 -1.00 -16.31
C HIS A 108 16.04 -1.55 -17.48
N LEU A 109 15.44 -2.44 -18.27
CA LEU A 109 16.04 -2.98 -19.48
C LEU A 109 16.51 -1.86 -20.44
N CYS A 110 17.71 -2.02 -20.99
CA CYS A 110 18.25 -1.06 -21.96
C CYS A 110 17.51 -1.14 -23.30
N ARG A 111 17.11 0.03 -23.84
CA ARG A 111 16.45 0.14 -25.15
C ARG A 111 17.27 -0.49 -26.28
N LYS A 112 18.61 -0.35 -26.25
CA LYS A 112 19.52 -0.94 -27.27
C LYS A 112 19.42 -2.47 -27.29
N THR A 113 19.16 -3.11 -26.16
CA THR A 113 18.97 -4.57 -26.07
C THR A 113 17.72 -5.00 -26.82
N VAL A 114 16.61 -4.28 -26.66
CA VAL A 114 15.36 -4.55 -27.39
C VAL A 114 15.59 -4.45 -28.90
N TRP A 115 16.28 -3.41 -29.36
CA TRP A 115 16.66 -3.24 -30.76
C TRP A 115 17.48 -4.42 -31.30
N LYS A 116 18.52 -4.86 -30.57
CA LYS A 116 19.36 -6.01 -30.97
C LYS A 116 18.54 -7.29 -31.09
N VAL A 117 17.64 -7.54 -30.13
CA VAL A 117 16.78 -8.73 -30.14
C VAL A 117 15.82 -8.72 -31.32
N LEU A 118 15.16 -7.59 -31.60
CA LEU A 118 14.27 -7.46 -32.75
C LEU A 118 15.01 -7.67 -34.08
N LYS A 119 16.20 -7.07 -34.23
CA LYS A 119 17.03 -7.26 -35.43
C LYS A 119 17.43 -8.73 -35.63
N ALA A 120 17.75 -9.44 -34.55
CA ALA A 120 18.08 -10.87 -34.60
C ALA A 120 16.88 -11.73 -35.03
N TYR A 121 15.68 -11.45 -34.49
CA TYR A 121 14.46 -12.13 -34.92
C TYR A 121 14.10 -11.80 -36.37
N GLY A 122 14.27 -10.54 -36.80
CA GLY A 122 14.03 -10.13 -38.18
C GLY A 122 14.89 -10.92 -39.16
N LYS A 123 16.21 -10.99 -38.90
CA LYS A 123 17.14 -11.80 -39.70
C LYS A 123 16.77 -13.28 -39.72
N LYS A 124 16.35 -13.84 -38.58
CA LYS A 124 16.01 -15.27 -38.46
C LYS A 124 14.71 -15.65 -39.17
N LEU A 125 13.74 -14.74 -39.20
CA LEU A 125 12.39 -14.99 -39.74
C LEU A 125 12.22 -14.46 -41.16
N GLY A 126 13.24 -13.82 -41.74
CA GLY A 126 13.15 -13.18 -43.05
C GLY A 126 12.36 -11.86 -43.07
N ILE A 127 12.07 -11.29 -41.90
CA ILE A 127 11.29 -10.04 -41.77
C ILE A 127 12.25 -8.85 -41.92
N GLN A 128 12.07 -8.08 -42.99
CA GLN A 128 12.87 -6.89 -43.27
C GLN A 128 12.52 -5.74 -42.31
N ASN A 129 13.52 -4.91 -41.98
CA ASN A 129 13.38 -3.72 -41.16
C ASN A 129 12.64 -3.94 -39.82
N LEU A 130 12.79 -5.10 -39.17
CA LEU A 130 12.15 -5.35 -37.88
C LEU A 130 12.83 -4.58 -36.75
N HIS A 131 12.19 -3.49 -36.31
CA HIS A 131 12.66 -2.65 -35.20
C HIS A 131 11.49 -2.02 -34.43
N PRO A 132 11.73 -1.36 -33.28
CA PRO A 132 10.65 -0.85 -32.44
C PRO A 132 9.66 0.10 -33.11
N HIS A 133 10.11 0.95 -34.03
CA HIS A 133 9.19 1.85 -34.73
C HIS A 133 8.28 1.08 -35.70
N THR A 134 8.79 0.09 -36.42
CA THR A 134 7.98 -0.81 -37.27
C THR A 134 6.86 -1.49 -36.49
N LEU A 135 7.11 -2.00 -35.28
CA LEU A 135 6.06 -2.61 -34.45
C LEU A 135 4.95 -1.61 -34.10
N ARG A 136 5.32 -0.38 -33.76
CA ARG A 136 4.36 0.68 -33.45
C ARG A 136 3.58 1.17 -34.68
N HIS A 137 4.23 1.24 -35.85
CA HIS A 137 3.56 1.53 -37.12
C HIS A 137 2.59 0.41 -37.49
N THR A 138 3.00 -0.84 -37.29
CA THR A 138 2.16 -2.03 -37.48
C THR A 138 0.90 -1.98 -36.65
N PHE A 139 0.98 -1.58 -35.37
CA PHE A 139 -0.20 -1.35 -34.53
C PHE A 139 -1.18 -0.35 -35.18
N ALA A 140 -0.68 0.81 -35.60
CA ALA A 140 -1.51 1.84 -36.22
C ALA A 140 -2.18 1.35 -37.52
N THR A 141 -1.40 0.71 -38.39
CA THR A 141 -1.86 0.17 -39.68
C THR A 141 -2.88 -0.95 -39.48
N HIS A 142 -2.65 -1.89 -38.55
CA HIS A 142 -3.60 -2.97 -38.27
C HIS A 142 -4.92 -2.48 -37.67
N HIS A 143 -4.89 -1.44 -36.83
CA HIS A 143 -6.10 -0.82 -36.32
C HIS A 143 -6.88 -0.09 -37.41
N LEU A 144 -6.18 0.66 -38.27
CA LEU A 144 -6.78 1.35 -39.40
C LEU A 144 -7.45 0.36 -40.38
N ASN A 145 -6.74 -0.72 -40.73
CA ASN A 145 -7.26 -1.76 -41.63
C ASN A 145 -8.47 -2.53 -41.06
N ASN A 146 -8.64 -2.55 -39.74
CA ASN A 146 -9.80 -3.15 -39.07
C ASN A 146 -10.92 -2.12 -38.78
N GLY A 147 -10.89 -0.94 -39.40
CA GLY A 147 -11.96 0.07 -39.30
C GLY A 147 -11.93 0.90 -38.00
N THR A 148 -10.81 0.94 -37.29
CA THR A 148 -10.64 1.83 -36.13
C THR A 148 -10.51 3.28 -36.62
N LYS A 149 -11.27 4.22 -36.05
CA LYS A 149 -11.19 5.64 -36.42
C LYS A 149 -9.80 6.19 -36.08
N LEU A 150 -9.28 7.07 -36.94
CA LEU A 150 -7.94 7.65 -36.79
C LEU A 150 -7.78 8.40 -35.45
N GLU A 151 -8.84 9.04 -34.96
CA GLU A 151 -8.89 9.74 -33.66
C GLU A 151 -8.61 8.79 -32.48
N GLU A 152 -9.18 7.59 -32.51
CA GLU A 152 -8.99 6.58 -31.48
C GLU A 152 -7.57 6.03 -31.51
N ILE A 153 -7.02 5.80 -32.71
CA ILE A 153 -5.62 5.39 -32.90
C ILE A 153 -4.68 6.46 -32.37
N LYS A 154 -4.93 7.74 -32.67
CA LYS A 154 -4.16 8.88 -32.15
C LYS A 154 -4.19 8.95 -30.61
N THR A 155 -5.35 8.65 -30.02
CA THR A 155 -5.56 8.62 -28.56
C THR A 155 -4.74 7.50 -27.91
N MET A 156 -4.81 6.27 -28.44
CA MET A 156 -4.01 5.13 -27.96
C MET A 156 -2.50 5.38 -28.09
N LEU A 157 -2.07 5.97 -29.21
CA LEU A 157 -0.67 6.29 -29.48
C LEU A 157 -0.16 7.51 -28.69
N GLY A 158 -1.04 8.41 -28.25
CA GLY A 158 -0.67 9.64 -27.54
C GLY A 158 0.12 10.63 -28.41
N HIS A 159 -0.26 10.80 -29.68
CA HIS A 159 0.33 11.78 -30.61
C HIS A 159 -0.61 13.00 -30.77
N SER A 160 -0.07 14.22 -30.65
CA SER A 160 -0.84 15.48 -30.76
C SER A 160 -0.38 16.46 -31.86
N SER A 161 0.41 16.02 -32.85
CA SER A 161 0.70 16.81 -34.06
C SER A 161 1.07 15.84 -35.20
N TYR A 162 0.76 16.10 -36.47
CA TYR A 162 0.81 17.37 -37.20
C TYR A 162 -0.52 17.73 -37.87
N ASP A 163 -0.92 19.00 -37.69
CA ASP A 163 -2.02 19.74 -38.33
C ASP A 163 -3.38 19.06 -38.43
N THR A 164 -4.24 19.36 -37.44
CA THR A 164 -5.54 20.04 -37.60
C THR A 164 -6.40 19.75 -36.38
N THR A 165 -7.03 20.82 -35.90
CA THR A 165 -7.94 20.92 -34.77
C THR A 165 -9.09 19.93 -34.93
N LEU A 166 -9.02 18.77 -34.27
CA LEU A 166 -10.17 17.91 -34.04
C LEU A 166 -10.27 17.72 -32.53
N ILE A 167 -11.36 18.25 -32.00
CA ILE A 167 -11.74 18.27 -30.60
C ILE A 167 -11.65 16.83 -30.06
N TYR A 168 -10.74 16.60 -29.11
CA TYR A 168 -10.51 15.29 -28.51
C TYR A 168 -11.69 14.90 -27.61
N ALA A 169 -12.63 14.09 -28.09
CA ALA A 169 -13.58 13.40 -27.23
C ALA A 169 -12.87 12.25 -26.50
N GLN A 170 -12.97 12.20 -25.17
CA GLN A 170 -12.48 11.07 -24.39
C GLN A 170 -13.31 9.83 -24.75
N ILE A 171 -12.72 8.91 -25.51
CA ILE A 171 -13.39 7.65 -25.86
C ILE A 171 -13.38 6.72 -24.63
N PRO A 172 -14.52 6.09 -24.28
CA PRO A 172 -14.57 5.12 -23.20
C PRO A 172 -13.60 3.94 -23.41
N THR A 173 -12.90 3.54 -22.36
CA THR A 173 -11.92 2.43 -22.37
C THR A 173 -12.51 1.10 -22.83
N GLU A 174 -13.79 0.85 -22.58
CA GLU A 174 -14.49 -0.36 -23.04
C GLU A 174 -14.58 -0.46 -24.56
N GLN A 175 -14.85 0.66 -25.24
CA GLN A 175 -14.90 0.70 -26.71
C GLN A 175 -13.52 0.45 -27.32
N LEU A 176 -12.47 1.02 -26.71
CA LEU A 176 -11.08 0.77 -27.08
C LEU A 176 -10.71 -0.72 -26.90
N SER A 177 -11.14 -1.34 -25.80
CA SER A 177 -10.89 -2.75 -25.51
C SER A 177 -11.43 -3.67 -26.60
N LYS A 178 -12.70 -3.49 -26.99
CA LYS A 178 -13.34 -4.29 -28.05
C LYS A 178 -12.60 -4.21 -29.39
N LYS A 179 -12.06 -3.04 -29.74
CA LYS A 179 -11.31 -2.84 -31.00
C LYS A 179 -9.92 -3.46 -30.97
N ILE A 180 -9.21 -3.36 -29.83
CA ILE A 180 -7.94 -4.06 -29.63
C ILE A 180 -8.17 -5.57 -29.74
N GLU A 181 -9.23 -6.10 -29.13
CA GLU A 181 -9.58 -7.51 -29.24
C GLU A 181 -9.92 -7.91 -30.68
N ALA A 182 -10.65 -7.10 -31.44
CA ALA A 182 -10.98 -7.39 -32.84
C ALA A 182 -9.73 -7.52 -33.73
N VAL A 183 -8.69 -6.72 -33.48
CA VAL A 183 -7.43 -6.75 -34.24
C VAL A 183 -6.55 -7.94 -33.83
N THR A 184 -6.48 -8.21 -32.52
CA THR A 184 -5.57 -9.18 -31.92
C THR A 184 -6.09 -10.62 -31.93
N THR A 185 -7.42 -10.81 -31.96
CA THR A 185 -8.06 -12.13 -31.97
C THR A 185 -8.06 -12.73 -33.38
N GLN A 186 -7.71 -14.01 -33.49
CA GLN A 186 -7.80 -14.74 -34.76
C GLN A 186 -9.27 -15.11 -35.06
N LYS A 187 -9.67 -15.02 -36.34
CA LYS A 187 -10.92 -15.65 -36.81
C LYS A 187 -10.75 -17.17 -36.63
N ARG A 188 -11.54 -17.76 -35.74
CA ARG A 188 -11.42 -19.18 -35.38
C ARG A 188 -12.15 -20.05 -36.40
N ASN A 189 -11.49 -21.09 -36.87
CA ASN A 189 -12.10 -22.10 -37.75
C ASN A 189 -13.23 -22.83 -37.00
N PHE A 190 -14.23 -23.30 -37.76
CA PHE A 190 -15.40 -24.02 -37.23
C PHE A 190 -15.02 -25.17 -36.29
N TRP A 191 -14.02 -25.99 -36.68
CA TRP A 191 -13.50 -27.10 -35.88
C TRP A 191 -12.89 -26.68 -34.54
N VAL A 192 -12.23 -25.53 -34.48
CA VAL A 192 -11.65 -25.00 -33.22
C VAL A 192 -12.75 -24.55 -32.26
N ARG A 193 -13.88 -24.03 -32.78
CA ARG A 193 -15.05 -23.67 -31.96
C ARG A 193 -15.72 -24.90 -31.37
N ILE A 194 -15.86 -25.96 -32.17
CA ILE A 194 -16.42 -27.24 -31.70
C ILE A 194 -15.50 -27.86 -30.65
N GLN A 195 -14.20 -27.96 -30.91
CA GLN A 195 -13.24 -28.54 -29.97
C GLN A 195 -13.23 -27.81 -28.63
N GLN A 196 -13.31 -26.47 -28.63
CA GLN A 196 -13.36 -25.67 -27.40
C GLN A 196 -14.70 -25.75 -26.65
N LYS A 197 -15.79 -26.13 -27.33
CA LYS A 197 -17.08 -26.40 -26.68
C LYS A 197 -17.00 -27.67 -25.83
N PHE A 198 -16.27 -28.68 -26.29
CA PHE A 198 -16.06 -29.94 -25.57
C PHE A 198 -14.84 -29.90 -24.64
N PHE A 199 -13.80 -29.13 -24.98
CA PHE A 199 -12.58 -28.95 -24.20
C PHE A 199 -12.30 -27.44 -24.04
N PRO A 200 -12.95 -26.76 -23.08
CA PRO A 200 -12.69 -25.35 -22.84
C PRO A 200 -11.20 -25.16 -22.52
N PRO A 201 -10.54 -24.14 -23.13
CA PRO A 201 -9.15 -23.85 -22.80
C PRO A 201 -9.05 -23.55 -21.30
N LYS A 202 -7.96 -23.98 -20.67
CA LYS A 202 -7.66 -23.65 -19.26
C LYS A 202 -7.88 -22.15 -19.06
N LYS A 203 -8.70 -21.80 -18.05
CA LYS A 203 -8.98 -20.39 -17.71
C LYS A 203 -7.66 -19.65 -17.54
N THR A 204 -7.60 -18.45 -18.10
CA THR A 204 -6.46 -17.56 -17.95
C THR A 204 -6.30 -17.23 -16.47
N LYS A 205 -5.24 -17.73 -15.83
CA LYS A 205 -4.91 -17.41 -14.44
C LYS A 205 -4.91 -15.89 -14.27
N LEU A 206 -5.70 -15.38 -13.34
CA LEU A 206 -5.78 -13.94 -13.07
C LEU A 206 -4.49 -13.47 -12.38
N ILE A 207 -3.95 -12.33 -12.83
CA ILE A 207 -2.78 -11.69 -12.23
C ILE A 207 -3.26 -10.89 -11.02
N ASN A 208 -2.96 -11.38 -9.81
CA ASN A 208 -3.46 -10.83 -8.54
C ASN A 208 -2.61 -9.70 -7.96
N LEU A 209 -2.06 -8.85 -8.83
CA LEU A 209 -1.31 -7.66 -8.46
C LEU A 209 -2.24 -6.43 -8.58
N SER A 210 -2.69 -5.89 -7.46
CA SER A 210 -3.41 -4.61 -7.43
C SER A 210 -2.76 -3.68 -6.43
N PHE A 211 -2.24 -2.56 -6.90
CA PHE A 211 -1.65 -1.50 -6.06
C PHE A 211 -2.65 -0.40 -5.72
N ASN A 212 -3.86 -0.46 -6.31
CA ASN A 212 -4.92 0.49 -6.04
C ASN A 212 -5.65 0.08 -4.76
N LYS A 213 -5.29 0.71 -3.63
CA LYS A 213 -6.08 0.64 -2.41
C LYS A 213 -7.31 1.51 -2.63
N ASN A 214 -8.41 0.93 -3.08
CA ASN A 214 -9.70 1.61 -2.91
C ASN A 214 -9.96 1.65 -1.40
N TYR A 215 -9.95 2.84 -0.82
CA TYR A 215 -10.30 3.02 0.58
C TYR A 215 -11.80 2.78 0.75
N PHE A 216 -12.15 1.86 1.65
CA PHE A 216 -13.54 1.59 2.02
C PHE A 216 -13.65 1.46 3.53
N THR A 217 -14.79 1.89 4.06
CA THR A 217 -15.13 1.75 5.48
C THR A 217 -16.11 0.59 5.62
N ILE A 218 -15.73 -0.46 6.36
CA ILE A 218 -16.61 -1.59 6.68
C ILE A 218 -16.73 -1.72 8.18
N GLY A 219 -17.97 -1.84 8.66
CA GLY A 219 -18.27 -2.08 10.08
C GLY A 219 -17.82 -0.97 11.02
N ARG A 220 -17.62 0.25 10.50
CA ARG A 220 -17.14 1.43 11.22
C ARG A 220 -17.97 2.69 10.96
N ASN A 221 -19.15 2.51 10.37
CA ASN A 221 -19.98 3.63 9.91
C ASN A 221 -20.58 4.41 11.09
N GLU A 222 -20.98 3.70 12.14
CA GLU A 222 -21.54 4.32 13.35
C GLU A 222 -20.46 5.12 14.09
N GLU A 223 -19.29 4.53 14.32
CA GLU A 223 -18.18 5.21 14.99
C GLU A 223 -17.67 6.40 14.18
N LEU A 224 -17.61 6.27 12.84
CA LEU A 224 -17.22 7.38 11.96
C LEU A 224 -18.27 8.48 11.94
N SER A 225 -19.56 8.14 11.90
CA SER A 225 -20.65 9.12 11.97
C SER A 225 -20.60 9.89 13.28
N LYS A 226 -20.42 9.17 14.40
CA LYS A 226 -20.27 9.77 15.72
C LYS A 226 -19.06 10.70 15.79
N LEU A 227 -17.92 10.26 15.26
CA LEU A 227 -16.70 11.06 15.21
C LEU A 227 -16.90 12.35 14.40
N ASN A 228 -17.58 12.28 13.26
CA ASN A 228 -17.89 13.46 12.43
C ASN A 228 -18.82 14.44 13.16
N VAL A 229 -19.87 13.94 13.82
CA VAL A 229 -20.79 14.77 14.61
C VAL A 229 -20.03 15.47 15.75
N ASN A 230 -19.18 14.75 16.47
CA ASN A 230 -18.38 15.31 17.55
C ASN A 230 -17.41 16.39 17.07
N ALA A 231 -16.78 16.18 15.91
CA ALA A 231 -15.90 17.14 15.29
C ALA A 231 -16.62 18.47 15.01
N GLU A 232 -17.83 18.41 14.43
CA GLU A 232 -18.64 19.59 14.13
C GLU A 232 -19.11 20.31 15.41
N LEU A 233 -19.63 19.56 16.40
CA LEU A 233 -20.05 20.10 17.70
C LEU A 233 -18.87 20.62 18.55
N GLY A 234 -17.63 20.31 18.16
CA GLY A 234 -16.43 20.70 18.89
C GLY A 234 -16.30 20.00 20.24
N ILE A 235 -16.62 18.70 20.24
CA ILE A 235 -16.47 17.78 21.36
C ILE A 235 -15.12 17.07 21.22
N ASN A 236 -14.28 17.19 22.26
CA ASN A 236 -13.01 16.46 22.31
C ASN A 236 -13.28 14.96 22.35
N THR A 237 -12.63 14.18 21.50
CA THR A 237 -12.95 12.77 21.31
C THR A 237 -11.69 11.90 21.38
N ILE A 238 -11.77 10.79 22.09
CA ILE A 238 -10.72 9.78 22.15
C ILE A 238 -11.22 8.44 21.59
N ILE A 239 -10.46 7.90 20.65
CA ILE A 239 -10.71 6.59 20.03
C ILE A 239 -9.81 5.55 20.73
N ILE A 240 -10.42 4.62 21.44
CA ILE A 240 -9.72 3.58 22.20
C ILE A 240 -9.87 2.26 21.46
N GLY A 241 -8.83 1.42 21.45
CA GLY A 241 -8.98 0.05 20.98
C GLY A 241 -7.66 -0.63 20.72
N ASP A 242 -7.69 -1.95 20.56
CA ASP A 242 -6.47 -2.74 20.38
C ASP A 242 -5.68 -2.40 19.10
N ILE A 243 -4.46 -2.91 19.02
CA ILE A 243 -3.60 -2.72 17.85
C ILE A 243 -4.30 -3.33 16.63
N GLY A 244 -4.43 -2.56 15.55
CA GLY A 244 -4.99 -3.05 14.29
C GLY A 244 -6.52 -2.99 14.17
N THR A 245 -7.25 -2.48 15.17
CA THR A 245 -8.72 -2.35 15.12
C THR A 245 -9.25 -1.31 14.12
N GLY A 246 -8.39 -0.43 13.58
CA GLY A 246 -8.79 0.60 12.61
C GLY A 246 -8.89 2.02 13.16
N LYS A 247 -8.19 2.35 14.26
CA LYS A 247 -8.14 3.72 14.82
C LYS A 247 -7.65 4.74 13.78
N THR A 248 -6.51 4.47 13.13
CA THR A 248 -5.95 5.33 12.08
C THR A 248 -6.91 5.49 10.90
N HIS A 249 -7.64 4.43 10.54
CA HIS A 249 -8.65 4.47 9.48
C HIS A 249 -9.77 5.48 9.79
N LEU A 250 -10.23 5.55 11.04
CA LEU A 250 -11.22 6.56 11.43
C LEU A 250 -10.67 7.99 11.39
N LEU A 251 -9.43 8.20 11.85
CA LEU A 251 -8.79 9.51 11.80
C LEU A 251 -8.57 10.01 10.36
N GLU A 252 -8.15 9.13 9.45
CA GLU A 252 -7.93 9.46 8.04
C GLU A 252 -9.22 9.73 7.25
N ASN A 253 -10.34 9.16 7.68
CA ASN A 253 -11.65 9.31 7.01
C ASN A 253 -12.58 10.30 7.72
N LEU A 254 -12.08 11.07 8.68
CA LEU A 254 -12.82 12.13 9.34
C LEU A 254 -13.33 13.13 8.30
N LYS A 255 -14.63 13.37 8.28
CA LYS A 255 -15.28 14.37 7.42
C LYS A 255 -15.74 15.52 8.29
N THR A 256 -15.13 16.69 8.07
CA THR A 256 -15.50 17.92 8.76
C THR A 256 -15.24 19.13 7.86
N ASN A 257 -15.97 20.21 8.12
CA ASN A 257 -15.72 21.53 7.53
C ASN A 257 -14.60 22.30 8.25
N LYS A 258 -14.18 21.83 9.44
CA LYS A 258 -13.11 22.46 10.22
C LYS A 258 -11.72 22.17 9.66
N LYS A 259 -10.79 23.09 9.89
CA LYS A 259 -9.40 22.93 9.47
C LYS A 259 -8.70 21.89 10.35
N ILE A 260 -7.95 20.97 9.74
CA ILE A 260 -7.31 19.86 10.45
C ILE A 260 -5.80 20.09 10.57
N LEU A 261 -5.28 19.98 11.79
CA LEU A 261 -3.86 19.99 12.12
C LEU A 261 -3.47 18.61 12.66
N LYS A 262 -2.68 17.86 11.90
CA LYS A 262 -2.25 16.50 12.27
C LYS A 262 -0.88 16.51 12.92
N PHE A 263 -0.77 15.86 14.08
CA PHE A 263 0.48 15.59 14.77
C PHE A 263 0.89 14.14 14.58
N GLU A 264 2.01 13.93 13.89
CA GLU A 264 2.62 12.59 13.72
C GLU A 264 3.49 12.18 14.93
N ASP A 265 3.88 13.16 15.75
CA ASP A 265 4.77 12.96 16.91
C ASP A 265 3.95 12.67 18.18
N ASP A 266 4.12 11.46 18.72
CA ASP A 266 3.50 10.96 19.95
C ASP A 266 3.92 11.75 21.20
N ARG A 267 5.02 12.49 21.13
CA ARG A 267 5.51 13.31 22.25
C ARG A 267 5.01 14.74 22.21
N MET A 268 4.31 15.17 21.16
CA MET A 268 3.96 16.58 20.93
C MET A 268 5.14 17.49 21.28
N ALA A 269 6.30 17.22 20.67
CA ALA A 269 7.51 17.94 21.01
C ALA A 269 7.33 19.44 20.75
N LYS A 270 8.09 20.26 21.49
CA LYS A 270 8.17 21.73 21.30
C LYS A 270 8.34 22.11 19.82
N LYS A 271 9.12 21.32 19.07
CA LYS A 271 9.33 21.48 17.63
C LYS A 271 8.03 21.39 16.81
N SER A 272 7.14 20.46 17.15
CA SER A 272 5.85 20.27 16.46
C SER A 272 4.90 21.44 16.74
N LEU A 273 4.90 21.97 17.97
CA LEU A 273 4.16 23.21 18.30
C LEU A 273 4.71 24.42 17.55
N MET A 274 6.04 24.52 17.38
CA MET A 274 6.65 25.56 16.56
C MET A 274 6.20 25.47 15.10
N TYR A 275 6.23 24.26 14.51
CA TYR A 275 5.79 24.07 13.13
C TYR A 275 4.30 24.41 12.96
N MET A 276 3.47 24.03 13.92
CA MET A 276 2.06 24.42 13.94
C MET A 276 1.91 25.95 13.98
N MET A 277 2.63 26.63 14.87
CA MET A 277 2.60 28.08 14.96
C MET A 277 3.04 28.74 13.64
N LEU A 278 4.17 28.30 13.06
CA LEU A 278 4.66 28.81 11.78
C LEU A 278 3.67 28.53 10.62
N HIS A 279 3.01 27.38 10.62
CA HIS A 279 2.02 27.03 9.62
C HIS A 279 0.78 27.93 9.71
N LEU A 280 0.27 28.13 10.93
CA LEU A 280 -0.84 29.04 11.21
C LEU A 280 -0.50 30.50 10.84
N LEU A 281 0.76 30.91 11.00
CA LEU A 281 1.24 32.23 10.62
C LEU A 281 1.40 32.43 9.10
N LYS A 282 1.69 31.36 8.34
CA LYS A 282 1.85 31.41 6.86
C LYS A 282 0.52 31.39 6.09
N GLY A 283 -0.57 30.96 6.72
CA GLY A 283 -1.85 30.69 6.05
C GLY A 283 -2.70 31.94 5.78
N ASP A 284 -2.71 32.91 6.70
CA ASP A 284 -3.35 34.23 6.53
C ASP A 284 -3.11 35.05 7.81
N LYS A 285 -2.09 35.95 7.84
CA LYS A 285 -1.92 37.07 8.82
C LYS A 285 -0.44 37.55 8.89
N GLU A 286 0.10 38.12 7.81
CA GLU A 286 1.32 38.97 7.93
C GLU A 286 1.12 40.12 8.94
N ASN A 287 -0.12 40.61 9.06
CA ASN A 287 -0.54 41.61 10.05
C ASN A 287 -0.54 41.14 11.52
N MET A 288 -0.52 39.83 11.83
CA MET A 288 -0.44 39.36 13.23
C MET A 288 0.99 39.05 13.66
N LEU A 289 1.90 38.87 12.71
CA LEU A 289 3.34 38.82 12.95
C LEU A 289 3.84 40.17 13.48
N SER A 290 3.39 41.28 12.88
CA SER A 290 3.68 42.63 13.37
C SER A 290 3.06 42.90 14.75
N LEU A 291 1.84 42.40 15.02
CA LEU A 291 1.17 42.56 16.31
C LEU A 291 1.84 41.79 17.47
N LEU A 292 2.44 40.62 17.21
CA LEU A 292 3.00 39.75 18.25
C LEU A 292 4.53 39.88 18.40
N TYR A 293 5.24 40.21 17.32
CA TYR A 293 6.71 40.24 17.28
C TYR A 293 7.29 41.51 16.65
N GLY A 294 6.48 42.46 16.16
CA GLY A 294 6.95 43.64 15.42
C GLY A 294 7.41 43.32 14.00
N ASP A 295 8.12 44.25 13.34
CA ASP A 295 8.71 44.10 11.98
C ASP A 295 9.93 43.17 11.97
N ILE A 296 9.80 41.97 12.52
CA ILE A 296 10.88 40.98 12.58
C ILE A 296 10.65 39.91 11.51
N GLY A 297 11.67 39.64 10.69
CA GLY A 297 11.64 38.60 9.67
C GLY A 297 11.44 37.18 10.24
N ILE A 298 10.86 36.30 9.42
CA ILE A 298 10.44 34.93 9.79
C ILE A 298 11.58 34.10 10.43
N GLU A 299 12.83 34.27 9.98
CA GLU A 299 14.00 33.56 10.53
C GLU A 299 14.37 33.99 11.96
N ALA A 300 14.16 35.26 12.31
CA ALA A 300 14.43 35.78 13.64
C ALA A 300 13.30 35.41 14.62
N VAL A 301 12.07 35.29 14.13
CA VAL A 301 10.93 34.74 14.88
C VAL A 301 11.18 33.27 15.23
N GLU A 302 11.68 32.46 14.30
CA GLU A 302 12.02 31.06 14.56
C GLU A 302 13.08 30.92 15.66
N LYS A 303 14.17 31.70 15.62
CA LYS A 303 15.23 31.71 16.66
C LYS A 303 14.71 32.13 18.03
N LYS A 304 13.75 33.08 18.08
CA LYS A 304 13.13 33.52 19.34
C LYS A 304 12.22 32.45 19.93
N ILE A 305 11.35 31.85 19.12
CA ILE A 305 10.45 30.77 19.55
C ILE A 305 11.25 29.53 20.03
N GLN A 306 12.41 29.25 19.42
CA GLN A 306 13.29 28.17 19.90
C GLN A 306 13.78 28.36 21.34
N ARG A 307 13.82 29.58 21.88
CA ARG A 307 14.24 29.85 23.26
C ARG A 307 13.09 29.77 24.28
N GLU A 308 11.85 29.80 23.81
CA GLU A 308 10.65 29.87 24.67
C GLU A 308 10.21 28.51 25.24
N SER A 309 9.39 28.51 26.30
CA SER A 309 8.81 27.26 26.81
C SER A 309 7.68 26.74 25.89
N ALA A 310 7.43 25.42 25.89
CA ALA A 310 6.34 24.84 25.09
C ALA A 310 4.95 25.37 25.48
N LEU A 311 4.73 25.67 26.77
CA LEU A 311 3.47 26.25 27.25
C LEU A 311 3.28 27.69 26.77
N PHE A 312 4.34 28.49 26.77
CA PHE A 312 4.28 29.85 26.23
C PHE A 312 3.96 29.87 24.73
N ILE A 313 4.49 28.91 23.98
CA ILE A 313 4.14 28.73 22.55
C ILE A 313 2.64 28.40 22.42
N CYS A 314 2.09 27.54 23.28
CA CYS A 314 0.66 27.25 23.28
C CYS A 314 -0.18 28.51 23.53
N ASP A 315 0.20 29.32 24.54
CA ASP A 315 -0.49 30.58 24.85
C ASP A 315 -0.50 31.53 23.65
N LYS A 316 0.63 31.65 22.94
CA LYS A 316 0.71 32.47 21.71
C LYS A 316 -0.19 31.91 20.60
N ILE A 317 -0.21 30.60 20.38
CA ILE A 317 -1.09 29.99 19.38
C ILE A 317 -2.57 30.28 19.71
N MET A 318 -2.96 30.21 20.97
CA MET A 318 -4.33 30.50 21.42
C MET A 318 -4.75 31.96 21.16
N THR A 319 -3.81 32.91 21.10
CA THR A 319 -4.12 34.31 20.72
C THR A 319 -4.33 34.50 19.22
N ILE A 320 -3.86 33.57 18.40
CA ILE A 320 -3.90 33.67 16.93
C ILE A 320 -5.17 33.03 16.35
N VAL A 321 -5.64 31.97 17.01
CA VAL A 321 -6.67 31.04 16.51
C VAL A 321 -8.02 31.30 17.19
N GLU A 322 -9.10 31.27 16.41
CA GLU A 322 -10.45 31.38 16.97
C GLU A 322 -10.85 30.09 17.71
N PRO A 323 -11.65 30.19 18.80
CA PRO A 323 -12.06 29.03 19.57
C PRO A 323 -12.77 27.98 18.71
N LYS A 324 -12.27 26.74 18.75
CA LYS A 324 -12.79 25.55 18.09
C LYS A 324 -12.86 25.62 16.55
N GLU A 325 -12.11 26.53 15.93
CA GLU A 325 -11.97 26.61 14.46
C GLU A 325 -11.16 25.42 13.90
N TYR A 326 -10.13 24.98 14.64
CA TYR A 326 -9.23 23.92 14.22
C TYR A 326 -9.41 22.63 15.02
N ILE A 327 -9.23 21.50 14.33
CA ILE A 327 -9.12 20.17 14.90
C ILE A 327 -7.66 19.78 15.04
N LEU A 328 -7.28 19.34 16.23
CA LEU A 328 -5.98 18.76 16.53
C LEU A 328 -6.07 17.24 16.49
N LEU A 329 -5.56 16.61 15.43
CA LEU A 329 -5.49 15.15 15.30
C LEU A 329 -4.18 14.61 15.89
N ILE A 330 -4.29 13.69 16.85
CA ILE A 330 -3.15 13.03 17.49
C ILE A 330 -3.26 11.52 17.30
N ASP A 331 -2.36 10.94 16.50
CA ASP A 331 -2.45 9.53 16.08
C ASP A 331 -2.30 8.53 17.24
N ASN A 332 -1.54 8.86 18.29
CA ASN A 332 -1.36 7.98 19.44
C ASN A 332 -1.03 8.74 20.74
N ILE A 333 -1.82 8.52 21.79
CA ILE A 333 -1.58 9.05 23.15
C ILE A 333 -1.44 7.96 24.23
N THR A 334 -1.22 6.69 23.84
CA THR A 334 -1.16 5.55 24.78
C THR A 334 -0.12 5.74 25.88
N ASP A 335 1.09 6.19 25.51
CA ASP A 335 2.22 6.40 26.41
C ASP A 335 2.56 7.89 26.54
N ILE A 336 1.53 8.73 26.65
CA ILE A 336 1.68 10.18 26.73
C ILE A 336 2.50 10.63 27.94
N THR A 337 3.48 11.51 27.70
CA THR A 337 4.34 12.09 28.75
C THR A 337 3.60 13.16 29.56
N THR A 338 4.06 13.44 30.79
CA THR A 338 3.47 14.49 31.63
C THR A 338 3.55 15.89 31.00
N ALA A 339 4.61 16.17 30.22
CA ALA A 339 4.74 17.43 29.49
C ALA A 339 3.67 17.57 28.39
N SER A 340 3.49 16.52 27.59
CA SER A 340 2.47 16.48 26.52
C SER A 340 1.05 16.58 27.09
N LYS A 341 0.78 15.98 28.26
CA LYS A 341 -0.50 16.15 28.97
C LYS A 341 -0.79 17.61 29.29
N ARG A 342 0.18 18.35 29.83
CA ARG A 342 0.02 19.78 30.15
C ARG A 342 -0.27 20.63 28.91
N ILE A 343 0.35 20.28 27.79
CA ILE A 343 0.12 20.95 26.49
C ILE A 343 -1.32 20.70 26.02
N ILE A 344 -1.77 19.44 25.98
CA ILE A 344 -3.14 19.10 25.55
C ILE A 344 -4.17 19.75 26.49
N GLU A 345 -3.92 19.70 27.80
CA GLU A 345 -4.78 20.33 28.81
C GLU A 345 -4.91 21.84 28.61
N ARG A 346 -3.84 22.49 28.13
CA ARG A 346 -3.84 23.93 27.83
C ARG A 346 -4.61 24.25 26.55
N LEU A 347 -4.54 23.38 25.54
CA LEU A 347 -5.11 23.61 24.21
C LEU A 347 -6.56 23.15 24.05
N LYS A 348 -7.08 22.30 24.95
CA LYS A 348 -8.38 21.62 24.79
C LYS A 348 -9.61 22.52 24.73
N ASP A 349 -9.52 23.75 25.21
CA ASP A 349 -10.62 24.71 25.20
C ASP A 349 -10.61 25.56 23.93
N THR A 350 -9.45 25.70 23.28
CA THR A 350 -9.28 26.44 22.01
C THR A 350 -9.35 25.54 20.79
N PHE A 351 -8.89 24.29 20.88
CA PHE A 351 -8.90 23.33 19.77
C PHE A 351 -9.87 22.18 20.05
N VAL A 352 -10.46 21.64 18.98
CA VAL A 352 -11.16 20.35 19.08
C VAL A 352 -10.13 19.25 18.98
N ILE A 353 -9.93 18.50 20.04
CA ILE A 353 -8.88 17.47 20.10
C ILE A 353 -9.48 16.11 19.81
N ILE A 354 -8.98 15.48 18.75
CA ILE A 354 -9.34 14.11 18.38
C ILE A 354 -8.08 13.26 18.44
N CYS A 355 -8.07 12.26 19.32
CA CYS A 355 -6.89 11.44 19.55
C CYS A 355 -7.22 9.95 19.57
N ALA A 356 -6.21 9.12 19.35
CA ALA A 356 -6.34 7.67 19.44
C ALA A 356 -5.40 7.07 20.51
N ALA A 357 -5.84 6.01 21.17
CA ALA A 357 -5.06 5.28 22.16
C ALA A 357 -5.32 3.78 22.09
N ARG A 358 -4.36 2.98 22.52
CA ARG A 358 -4.57 1.53 22.70
C ARG A 358 -5.43 1.26 23.93
N TYR A 359 -5.07 1.89 25.04
CA TYR A 359 -5.75 1.82 26.33
C TYR A 359 -5.47 3.13 27.08
N ILE A 360 -6.27 3.41 28.10
CA ILE A 360 -6.06 4.53 29.01
C ILE A 360 -5.42 3.99 30.29
N LYS A 361 -4.25 4.51 30.67
CA LYS A 361 -3.65 4.23 31.99
C LYS A 361 -4.51 4.87 33.09
N ASN A 362 -4.66 4.22 34.24
CA ASN A 362 -5.42 4.78 35.37
C ASN A 362 -4.93 6.18 35.79
N SER A 363 -3.65 6.49 35.63
CA SER A 363 -3.08 7.83 35.90
C SER A 363 -3.49 8.92 34.91
N ASN A 364 -4.20 8.58 33.83
CA ASN A 364 -4.61 9.49 32.75
C ASN A 364 -6.13 9.70 32.70
N THR A 365 -6.91 9.11 33.62
CA THR A 365 -8.38 9.16 33.57
C THR A 365 -8.92 10.57 33.82
N SER A 366 -8.34 11.32 34.77
CA SER A 366 -8.73 12.70 35.06
C SER A 366 -8.46 13.66 33.89
N PHE A 367 -7.33 13.48 33.21
CA PHE A 367 -6.94 14.27 32.04
C PHE A 367 -7.93 14.14 30.86
N LEU A 368 -8.58 12.98 30.74
CA LEU A 368 -9.53 12.69 29.66
C LEU A 368 -10.99 12.82 30.09
N TRP A 369 -11.28 13.47 31.22
CA TRP A 369 -12.64 13.61 31.74
C TRP A 369 -13.60 14.31 30.74
N ASN A 370 -13.10 15.33 30.03
CA ASN A 370 -13.86 16.09 29.03
C ASN A 370 -13.83 15.45 27.62
N PHE A 371 -13.33 14.23 27.47
CA PHE A 371 -13.24 13.56 26.18
C PHE A 371 -14.36 12.53 26.04
N GLU A 372 -15.11 12.62 24.95
CA GLU A 372 -16.01 11.56 24.57
C GLU A 372 -15.23 10.34 24.09
N LYS A 373 -15.59 9.16 24.59
CA LYS A 373 -14.90 7.90 24.30
C LYS A 373 -15.61 7.15 23.18
N ILE A 374 -14.83 6.68 22.21
CA ILE A 374 -15.26 5.76 21.16
C ILE A 374 -14.41 4.49 21.28
N ASP A 375 -15.03 3.40 21.73
CA ASP A 375 -14.34 2.11 21.91
C ASP A 375 -14.45 1.26 20.64
N LEU A 376 -13.31 0.99 20.00
CA LEU A 376 -13.18 0.11 18.86
C LEU A 376 -12.85 -1.31 19.28
N LYS A 377 -13.84 -2.20 19.09
CA LYS A 377 -13.68 -3.65 19.17
C LYS A 377 -13.27 -4.23 17.82
N ASN A 378 -12.84 -5.49 17.76
CA ASN A 378 -12.65 -6.18 16.48
C ASN A 378 -13.96 -6.21 15.66
N LEU A 379 -13.85 -6.39 14.34
CA LEU A 379 -15.03 -6.47 13.49
C LEU A 379 -15.86 -7.71 13.84
N SER A 380 -17.18 -7.55 13.94
CA SER A 380 -18.13 -8.66 14.00
C SER A 380 -17.91 -9.63 12.84
N ARG A 381 -18.23 -10.91 13.01
CA ARG A 381 -18.09 -11.94 11.96
C ARG A 381 -18.66 -11.50 10.60
N GLU A 382 -19.85 -10.89 10.58
CA GLU A 382 -20.47 -10.40 9.35
C GLU A 382 -19.61 -9.35 8.63
N ASN A 383 -19.24 -8.27 9.35
CA ASN A 383 -18.36 -7.23 8.82
C ASN A 383 -16.96 -7.73 8.47
N ALA A 384 -16.42 -8.69 9.22
CA ALA A 384 -15.14 -9.32 8.93
C ALA A 384 -15.21 -10.12 7.61
N ILE A 385 -16.28 -10.88 7.37
CA ILE A 385 -16.50 -11.58 6.11
C ILE A 385 -16.60 -10.60 4.94
N LYS A 386 -17.37 -9.51 5.10
CA LYS A 386 -17.45 -8.43 4.09
C LYS A 386 -16.07 -7.83 3.81
N PHE A 387 -15.30 -7.57 4.86
CA PHE A 387 -13.93 -7.06 4.77
C PHE A 387 -12.99 -8.02 4.04
N ILE A 388 -13.04 -9.31 4.37
CA ILE A 388 -12.25 -10.34 3.69
C ILE A 388 -12.65 -10.39 2.23
N GLN A 389 -13.94 -10.45 1.90
CA GLN A 389 -14.43 -10.56 0.53
C GLN A 389 -13.96 -9.37 -0.34
N GLN A 390 -14.04 -8.14 0.17
CA GLN A 390 -13.56 -6.98 -0.57
C GLN A 390 -12.03 -6.96 -0.69
N ASN A 391 -11.29 -7.24 0.38
CA ASN A 391 -9.83 -7.24 0.34
C ASN A 391 -9.24 -8.43 -0.41
N SER A 392 -9.97 -9.53 -0.56
CA SER A 392 -9.56 -10.72 -1.33
C SER A 392 -9.96 -10.66 -2.80
N PHE A 393 -10.52 -9.53 -3.26
CA PHE A 393 -10.91 -9.38 -4.65
C PHE A 393 -9.73 -9.68 -5.60
N GLY A 394 -10.00 -10.55 -6.57
CA GLY A 394 -9.02 -11.10 -7.52
C GLY A 394 -8.44 -12.46 -7.13
N LEU A 395 -8.43 -12.84 -5.86
CA LEU A 395 -7.92 -14.16 -5.45
C LEU A 395 -8.78 -15.30 -6.02
N GLU A 396 -8.14 -16.29 -6.61
CA GLU A 396 -8.77 -17.56 -6.97
C GLU A 396 -8.55 -18.55 -5.81
N VAL A 397 -9.64 -18.87 -5.13
CA VAL A 397 -9.67 -19.74 -3.95
C VAL A 397 -10.48 -20.98 -4.28
N GLU A 398 -9.95 -22.16 -3.93
CA GLU A 398 -10.65 -23.45 -4.09
C GLU A 398 -11.95 -23.50 -3.28
N SER A 399 -11.88 -23.16 -1.99
CA SER A 399 -13.03 -23.08 -1.08
C SER A 399 -13.07 -21.71 -0.39
N TRP A 400 -14.04 -20.88 -0.76
CA TRP A 400 -14.23 -19.55 -0.18
C TRP A 400 -14.67 -19.59 1.28
N GLU A 401 -15.40 -20.64 1.69
CA GLU A 401 -15.88 -20.80 3.06
C GLU A 401 -14.72 -21.06 4.00
N ASP A 402 -13.86 -22.02 3.67
CA ASP A 402 -12.67 -22.35 4.47
C ASP A 402 -11.70 -21.17 4.54
N PHE A 403 -11.50 -20.48 3.42
CA PHE A 403 -10.65 -19.28 3.38
C PHE A 403 -11.13 -18.17 4.31
N ARG A 404 -12.43 -17.83 4.28
CA ARG A 404 -13.00 -16.79 5.15
C ARG A 404 -13.00 -17.23 6.61
N ASN A 405 -13.38 -18.48 6.87
CA ASN A 405 -13.43 -19.02 8.23
C ASN A 405 -12.03 -19.09 8.85
N HIS A 406 -11.03 -19.56 8.11
CA HIS A 406 -9.64 -19.64 8.57
C HIS A 406 -9.08 -18.26 8.89
N ILE A 407 -9.24 -17.27 7.99
CA ILE A 407 -8.78 -15.89 8.25
C ILE A 407 -9.48 -15.33 9.49
N TYR A 408 -10.80 -15.49 9.62
CA TYR A 408 -11.53 -15.00 10.79
C TYR A 408 -11.07 -15.68 12.08
N GLN A 409 -10.90 -17.00 12.10
CA GLN A 409 -10.44 -17.76 13.26
C GLN A 409 -9.03 -17.35 13.70
N GLN A 410 -8.11 -17.13 12.75
CA GLN A 410 -6.73 -16.74 13.05
C GLN A 410 -6.60 -15.28 13.55
N THR A 411 -7.55 -14.41 13.18
CA THR A 411 -7.44 -12.97 13.44
C THR A 411 -8.46 -12.45 14.45
N ASN A 412 -9.47 -13.26 14.78
CA ASN A 412 -10.62 -12.89 15.59
C ASN A 412 -11.26 -11.56 15.14
N GLY A 413 -11.35 -11.33 13.83
CA GLY A 413 -11.93 -10.12 13.24
C GLY A 413 -11.07 -8.86 13.32
N ASN A 414 -9.77 -8.95 13.63
CA ASN A 414 -8.86 -7.81 13.61
C ASN A 414 -8.55 -7.36 12.16
N PRO A 415 -8.95 -6.15 11.73
CA PRO A 415 -8.78 -5.70 10.34
C PRO A 415 -7.35 -5.73 9.81
N ARG A 416 -6.38 -5.28 10.62
CA ARG A 416 -4.96 -5.27 10.22
C ARG A 416 -4.44 -6.68 10.03
N ALA A 417 -4.75 -7.59 10.96
CA ALA A 417 -4.32 -8.98 10.87
C ALA A 417 -4.97 -9.69 9.67
N MET A 418 -6.25 -9.43 9.39
CA MET A 418 -6.94 -9.95 8.21
C MET A 418 -6.29 -9.44 6.92
N ALA A 419 -6.03 -8.14 6.80
CA ALA A 419 -5.37 -7.55 5.64
C ALA A 419 -3.97 -8.15 5.42
N GLU A 420 -3.21 -8.36 6.50
CA GLU A 420 -1.89 -8.99 6.45
C GLU A 420 -1.96 -10.45 5.97
N MET A 421 -2.91 -11.24 6.48
CA MET A 421 -3.11 -12.62 6.00
C MET A 421 -3.49 -12.65 4.52
N ILE A 422 -4.39 -11.77 4.08
CA ILE A 422 -4.77 -11.66 2.67
C ILE A 422 -3.56 -11.27 1.80
N ASP A 423 -2.70 -10.37 2.25
CA ASP A 423 -1.46 -10.03 1.55
C ASP A 423 -0.48 -11.21 1.47
N ARG A 424 -0.41 -12.06 2.49
CA ARG A 424 0.35 -13.32 2.44
C ARG A 424 -0.22 -14.26 1.37
N TYR A 425 -1.54 -14.43 1.34
CA TYR A 425 -2.21 -15.24 0.32
C TYR A 425 -2.04 -14.71 -1.11
N ARG A 426 -1.95 -13.39 -1.30
CA ARG A 426 -1.68 -12.78 -2.61
C ARG A 426 -0.32 -13.15 -3.20
N LYS A 427 0.63 -13.60 -2.38
CA LYS A 427 1.95 -14.07 -2.84
C LYS A 427 1.90 -15.48 -3.42
N GLU A 428 0.84 -16.23 -3.09
CA GLU A 428 0.65 -17.58 -3.59
C GLU A 428 -0.07 -17.54 -4.95
N PRO A 429 0.40 -18.33 -5.93
CA PRO A 429 -0.19 -18.34 -7.26
C PRO A 429 -1.55 -19.06 -7.29
N PHE A 430 -1.80 -20.03 -6.38
CA PHE A 430 -3.07 -20.74 -6.21
C PHE A 430 -3.36 -20.92 -4.72
N LEU A 431 -4.62 -20.80 -4.32
CA LEU A 431 -5.05 -21.00 -2.94
C LEU A 431 -5.82 -22.31 -2.83
N THR A 432 -5.08 -23.40 -2.65
CA THR A 432 -5.62 -24.72 -2.30
C THR A 432 -5.95 -24.79 -0.80
N LEU A 433 -6.79 -25.74 -0.41
CA LEU A 433 -7.15 -25.96 1.00
C LEU A 433 -5.93 -26.10 1.93
N ASP A 434 -4.88 -26.81 1.50
CA ASP A 434 -3.67 -27.02 2.30
C ASP A 434 -2.88 -25.72 2.51
N ILE A 435 -2.77 -24.90 1.45
CA ILE A 435 -2.09 -23.60 1.51
C ILE A 435 -2.84 -22.66 2.45
N VAL A 436 -4.18 -22.66 2.37
CA VAL A 436 -5.03 -21.86 3.27
C VAL A 436 -4.76 -22.21 4.72
N LYS A 437 -4.77 -23.50 5.07
CA LYS A 437 -4.55 -23.99 6.45
C LYS A 437 -3.13 -23.71 6.97
N ASN A 438 -2.13 -23.75 6.10
CA ASN A 438 -0.72 -23.60 6.50
C ASN A 438 -0.33 -22.14 6.78
N ILE A 439 -0.91 -21.16 6.07
CA ILE A 439 -0.62 -19.75 6.31
C ILE A 439 -1.35 -19.28 7.57
N LYS A 440 -0.57 -18.97 8.62
CA LYS A 440 -1.06 -18.44 9.90
C LYS A 440 -0.66 -16.98 10.09
N HIS A 441 -1.39 -16.27 10.95
CA HIS A 441 -1.01 -14.94 11.39
C HIS A 441 0.17 -15.02 12.38
N SER A 442 1.22 -14.22 12.22
CA SER A 442 2.41 -14.28 13.09
C SER A 442 2.10 -13.95 14.56
N GLY A 443 1.07 -13.15 14.82
CA GLY A 443 0.58 -12.87 16.18
C GLY A 443 -0.14 -14.04 16.86
N ALA A 444 -0.28 -15.19 16.20
CA ALA A 444 -0.91 -16.40 16.72
C ALA A 444 0.10 -17.51 17.11
N LEU A 445 1.40 -17.19 17.13
CA LEU A 445 2.37 -18.11 17.75
C LEU A 445 2.11 -18.11 19.26
N PRO A 446 1.96 -19.29 19.89
CA PRO A 446 1.74 -19.36 21.34
C PRO A 446 2.92 -18.69 22.06
N GLU A 447 2.62 -17.69 22.89
CA GLU A 447 3.60 -17.14 23.83
C GLU A 447 3.91 -18.24 24.85
N ILE A 448 5.09 -18.85 24.76
CA ILE A 448 5.55 -19.79 25.79
C ILE A 448 6.09 -18.97 26.96
N ASP A 449 5.35 -18.95 28.08
CA ASP A 449 5.80 -18.30 29.31
C ASP A 449 6.89 -19.16 29.98
N PHE A 450 8.16 -18.87 29.68
CA PHE A 450 9.30 -19.51 30.32
C PHE A 450 9.53 -19.06 31.77
N THR A 451 8.77 -18.09 32.29
CA THR A 451 8.96 -17.57 33.65
C THR A 451 8.81 -18.68 34.68
N PHE A 452 7.80 -19.54 34.50
CA PHE A 452 7.58 -20.67 35.39
C PHE A 452 8.76 -21.65 35.38
N ILE A 453 9.26 -22.00 34.19
CA ILE A 453 10.39 -22.94 34.02
C ILE A 453 11.66 -22.37 34.67
N ILE A 454 11.95 -21.09 34.45
CA ILE A 454 13.15 -20.44 35.00
C ILE A 454 13.06 -20.31 36.53
N VAL A 455 11.88 -19.98 37.08
CA VAL A 455 11.67 -19.90 38.54
C VAL A 455 11.86 -21.27 39.20
N VAL A 456 11.29 -22.33 38.62
CA VAL A 456 11.49 -23.70 39.12
C VAL A 456 12.96 -24.11 39.05
N PHE A 457 13.63 -23.84 37.94
CA PHE A 457 15.05 -24.14 37.76
C PHE A 457 15.95 -23.40 38.78
N LEU A 458 15.75 -22.09 38.96
CA LEU A 458 16.49 -21.31 39.96
C LEU A 458 16.15 -21.74 41.40
N GLY A 459 14.91 -22.17 41.64
CA GLY A 459 14.48 -22.75 42.92
C GLY A 459 15.23 -24.05 43.25
N ILE A 460 15.37 -24.94 42.26
CA ILE A 460 16.16 -26.18 42.40
C ILE A 460 17.64 -25.87 42.67
N ILE A 461 18.22 -24.94 41.93
CA ILE A 461 19.61 -24.50 42.18
C ILE A 461 19.75 -23.95 43.60
N THR A 462 18.78 -23.15 44.06
CA THR A 462 18.78 -22.60 45.42
C THR A 462 18.67 -23.70 46.48
N ALA A 463 17.94 -24.79 46.22
CA ALA A 463 17.84 -25.93 47.11
C ALA A 463 19.19 -26.64 47.33
N LEU A 464 20.10 -26.62 46.34
CA LEU A 464 21.46 -27.13 46.49
C LEU A 464 22.24 -26.43 47.61
N ARG A 465 21.88 -25.18 47.92
CA ARG A 465 22.45 -24.45 49.07
C ARG A 465 22.15 -25.14 50.39
N TYR A 466 20.95 -25.70 50.55
CA TYR A 466 20.56 -26.40 51.76
C TYR A 466 21.12 -27.82 51.79
N ALA A 467 21.11 -28.52 50.65
CA ALA A 467 21.74 -29.84 50.51
C ALA A 467 23.26 -29.79 50.78
N SER A 468 23.93 -28.67 50.48
CA SER A 468 25.36 -28.48 50.80
C SER A 468 25.70 -28.55 52.29
N ARG A 469 24.71 -28.40 53.20
CA ARG A 469 24.93 -28.55 54.64
C ARG A 469 25.01 -30.02 55.05
N GLU A 470 24.33 -30.90 54.33
CA GLU A 470 24.33 -32.35 54.60
C GLU A 470 25.49 -33.06 53.89
N LEU A 471 25.86 -32.58 52.70
CA LEU A 471 26.93 -33.17 51.88
C LEU A 471 28.32 -32.57 52.14
N ASP A 472 28.42 -31.53 52.97
CA ASP A 472 29.63 -30.76 53.32
C ASP A 472 30.47 -30.29 52.11
N GLU A 473 29.81 -30.06 50.97
CA GLU A 473 30.44 -29.67 49.70
C GLU A 473 30.35 -28.15 49.48
N PRO A 474 31.48 -27.41 49.57
CA PRO A 474 31.48 -25.95 49.45
C PRO A 474 31.08 -25.45 48.06
N ALA A 475 31.33 -26.24 47.01
CA ALA A 475 30.94 -25.90 45.64
C ALA A 475 29.42 -25.79 45.48
N LEU A 476 28.65 -26.70 46.10
CA LEU A 476 27.18 -26.68 46.07
C LEU A 476 26.61 -25.48 46.81
N ARG A 477 27.26 -25.07 47.90
CA ARG A 477 26.89 -23.87 48.67
C ARG A 477 27.05 -22.59 47.84
N MET A 478 28.13 -22.50 47.07
CA MET A 478 28.39 -21.38 46.17
C MET A 478 27.39 -21.33 45.02
N ILE A 479 27.15 -22.45 44.34
CA ILE A 479 26.19 -22.57 43.23
C ILE A 479 24.77 -22.21 43.70
N GLY A 480 24.34 -22.72 44.86
CA GLY A 480 23.02 -22.39 45.40
C GLY A 480 22.87 -20.95 45.88
N SER A 481 23.98 -20.31 46.32
CA SER A 481 23.98 -18.89 46.68
C SER A 481 23.86 -17.99 45.44
N ILE A 482 24.50 -18.38 44.32
CA ILE A 482 24.33 -17.70 43.02
C ILE A 482 22.89 -17.84 42.52
N GLY A 483 22.31 -19.04 42.62
CA GLY A 483 20.90 -19.29 42.30
C GLY A 483 19.93 -18.38 43.07
N LEU A 484 20.16 -18.19 44.37
CA LEU A 484 19.34 -17.32 45.21
C LEU A 484 19.43 -15.85 44.79
N ILE A 485 20.63 -15.35 44.51
CA ILE A 485 20.85 -13.97 44.05
C ILE A 485 20.13 -13.74 42.72
N LEU A 486 20.29 -14.68 41.77
CA LEU A 486 19.61 -14.62 40.48
C LEU A 486 18.08 -14.67 40.64
N LEU A 487 17.55 -15.49 41.56
CA LEU A 487 16.12 -15.58 41.84
C LEU A 487 15.56 -14.27 42.41
N ILE A 488 16.29 -13.56 43.28
CA ILE A 488 15.87 -12.26 43.83
C ILE A 488 15.88 -11.16 42.75
N ILE A 489 16.92 -11.14 41.89
CA ILE A 489 17.06 -10.16 40.81
C ILE A 489 16.16 -10.49 39.60
N SER A 490 15.67 -11.73 39.51
CA SER A 490 14.84 -12.18 38.39
C SER A 490 13.50 -11.43 38.27
N ARG A 491 12.92 -10.96 39.38
CA ARG A 491 11.60 -10.30 39.40
C ARG A 491 11.52 -9.03 38.52
N PRO A 492 12.48 -8.08 38.57
CA PRO A 492 12.53 -6.98 37.62
C PRO A 492 12.96 -7.41 36.20
N LEU A 493 13.87 -8.39 36.05
CA LEU A 493 14.33 -8.90 34.75
C LEU A 493 13.23 -9.64 33.96
N PHE A 494 12.31 -10.33 34.63
CA PHE A 494 11.22 -11.07 33.97
C PHE A 494 10.20 -10.17 33.27
N LYS A 495 10.07 -8.91 33.70
CA LYS A 495 9.27 -7.92 32.94
C LYS A 495 9.87 -7.62 31.57
N GLU A 496 11.18 -7.77 31.40
CA GLU A 496 11.90 -7.56 30.13
C GLU A 496 12.12 -8.86 29.33
N LEU A 497 12.13 -10.03 30.01
CA LEU A 497 12.32 -11.35 29.40
C LEU A 497 11.04 -11.98 28.82
N LYS A 498 9.87 -11.35 28.96
CA LYS A 498 8.69 -11.68 28.15
C LYS A 498 8.95 -11.31 26.69
N ARG A 499 9.79 -12.09 26.01
CA ARG A 499 10.02 -11.93 24.58
C ARG A 499 8.78 -12.40 23.83
N LYS A 500 8.18 -11.48 23.08
CA LYS A 500 7.40 -11.81 21.88
C LYS A 500 8.35 -12.53 20.93
N PHE A 501 8.16 -13.83 20.77
CA PHE A 501 8.74 -14.51 19.62
C PHE A 501 8.15 -13.88 18.34
N ILE A 502 9.02 -13.66 17.36
CA ILE A 502 8.72 -13.12 16.02
C ILE A 502 8.03 -14.17 15.17
#